data_AF-A0A1D7UCA1-F1
#
_entry.id   AF-A0A1D7UCA1-F1
#
_cell.length_a   1.000
_cell.length_b   1.000
_cell.length_c   1.000
_cell.angle_alpha   90.00
_cell.angle_beta   90.00
_cell.angle_gamma   90.00
#
_symmetry.space_group_name_H-M   'P 1'
#
loop_
_entity.id
_entity.type
_entity.pdbx_description
1 polymer ?
#
loop_
_entity_poly.entity_id
_entity_poly.type
_entity_poly.pdbx_seq_one_letter_code
_entity_poly.pdbx_strand_id
1 'polypeptide(L)'
;MSAQPIYDLAPLGSIIRFSDGTAQPPQRHRNKLAAWENRNSGGRLIRKEPRRQTGNVTIPAAFTLHIGDYGAAGIGVLRVHRTFSVDSDLSFVVVERPAVGAIRILSRAGDRSELVHVAMDRAAAAAWLTSHGYRDAVLEEVTADEASAGRAAA
;
A
#
# COMPACT_ATOMS: atom_id res chain seq x y z
N MET A 1 7.23 -4.44 13.84
CA MET A 1 8.16 -5.03 12.86
C MET A 1 8.85 -3.91 12.08
N SER A 2 10.06 -4.11 11.55
CA SER A 2 10.72 -3.12 10.66
C SER A 2 10.07 -3.08 9.26
N ALA A 3 10.54 -2.21 8.37
CA ALA A 3 10.01 -2.06 7.01
C ALA A 3 10.38 -3.21 6.06
N GLN A 4 11.54 -3.85 6.25
CA GLN A 4 12.04 -4.92 5.35
C GLN A 4 11.05 -6.08 5.18
N PRO A 5 10.45 -6.68 6.23
CA PRO A 5 9.53 -7.80 6.03
C PRO A 5 8.21 -7.40 5.36
N ILE A 6 7.81 -6.12 5.45
CA ILE A 6 6.67 -5.63 4.66
C ILE A 6 7.00 -5.69 3.17
N TYR A 7 8.19 -5.22 2.80
CA TYR A 7 8.65 -5.28 1.42
C TYR A 7 8.78 -6.72 0.93
N ASP A 8 9.29 -7.65 1.74
CA ASP A 8 9.50 -9.03 1.30
C ASP A 8 8.20 -9.87 1.29
N LEU A 9 7.36 -9.74 2.32
CA LEU A 9 6.33 -10.75 2.65
C LEU A 9 4.87 -10.25 2.58
N ALA A 10 4.64 -8.94 2.58
CA ALA A 10 3.27 -8.43 2.51
C ALA A 10 2.77 -8.43 1.05
N PRO A 11 1.67 -9.13 0.70
CA PRO A 11 1.14 -9.09 -0.66
C PRO A 11 0.62 -7.68 -0.97
N LEU A 12 0.77 -7.25 -2.24
CA LEU A 12 0.13 -6.01 -2.72
C LEU A 12 -1.36 -6.06 -2.39
N GLY A 13 -1.90 -4.94 -1.91
CA GLY A 13 -3.29 -4.82 -1.48
C GLY A 13 -3.51 -5.05 0.01
N SER A 14 -2.49 -5.47 0.76
CA SER A 14 -2.55 -5.54 2.22
C SER A 14 -2.77 -4.17 2.85
N ILE A 15 -3.49 -4.12 3.98
CA ILE A 15 -3.57 -2.92 4.81
C ILE A 15 -2.45 -2.96 5.84
N ILE A 16 -1.65 -1.91 5.88
CA ILE A 16 -0.49 -1.79 6.76
C ILE A 16 -0.69 -0.59 7.66
N ARG A 17 -0.47 -0.77 8.96
CA ARG A 17 -0.32 0.33 9.92
C ARG A 17 1.17 0.59 10.15
N PHE A 18 1.51 1.86 10.33
CA PHE A 18 2.84 2.29 10.74
C PHE A 18 2.77 3.18 11.97
N SER A 19 3.82 3.16 12.79
CA SER A 19 3.90 3.94 14.04
C SER A 19 5.35 4.23 14.42
N ASP A 20 5.59 5.41 14.97
CA ASP A 20 6.86 5.77 15.63
C ASP A 20 6.88 5.44 17.13
N GLY A 21 5.86 4.75 17.64
CA GLY A 21 5.74 4.33 19.03
C GLY A 21 5.29 5.43 20.00
N THR A 22 5.07 6.65 19.53
CA THR A 22 4.63 7.76 20.40
C THR A 22 3.14 7.65 20.73
N ALA A 23 2.75 8.07 21.95
CA ALA A 23 1.37 8.03 22.40
C ALA A 23 0.50 9.06 21.65
N GLN A 24 -0.75 8.68 21.35
CA GLN A 24 -1.69 9.56 20.68
C GLN A 24 -1.98 10.81 21.53
N PRO A 25 -1.81 12.03 20.99
CA PRO A 25 -2.11 13.25 21.72
C PRO A 25 -3.63 13.43 21.88
N PRO A 26 -4.10 14.15 22.92
CA PRO A 26 -5.54 14.34 23.11
C PRO A 26 -6.17 15.09 21.95
N GLN A 27 -7.39 14.70 21.58
CA GLN A 27 -8.07 15.14 20.35
C GLN A 27 -8.27 16.67 20.25
N ARG A 28 -8.31 17.38 21.39
CA ARG A 28 -8.37 18.85 21.43
C ARG A 28 -7.11 19.53 20.86
N HIS A 29 -5.95 18.86 20.86
CA HIS A 29 -4.70 19.41 20.33
C HIS A 29 -4.55 19.08 18.83
N ARG A 30 -5.43 19.63 18.00
CA ARG A 30 -5.56 19.30 16.56
C ARG A 30 -4.23 19.29 15.80
N ASN A 31 -3.38 20.30 15.99
CA ASN A 31 -2.08 20.37 15.30
C ASN A 31 -1.11 19.26 15.75
N LYS A 32 -1.10 18.94 17.05
CA LYS A 32 -0.28 17.83 17.56
C LYS A 32 -0.82 16.49 17.07
N LEU A 33 -2.13 16.34 17.01
CA LEU A 33 -2.78 15.13 16.50
C LEU A 33 -2.46 14.92 15.02
N ALA A 34 -2.59 15.94 14.17
CA ALA A 34 -2.23 15.85 12.76
C ALA A 34 -0.74 15.50 12.57
N ALA A 35 0.16 16.11 13.34
CA ALA A 35 1.58 15.77 13.32
C ALA A 35 1.85 14.33 13.76
N TRP A 36 1.11 13.84 14.76
CA TRP A 36 1.20 12.46 15.23
C TRP A 36 0.66 11.47 14.19
N GLU A 37 -0.51 11.73 13.58
CA GLU A 37 -1.12 10.90 12.53
C GLU A 37 -0.20 10.77 11.31
N ASN A 38 0.54 11.83 10.98
CA ASN A 38 1.58 11.80 9.95
C ASN A 38 2.71 10.79 10.23
N ARG A 39 2.88 10.28 11.45
CA ARG A 39 3.82 9.19 11.77
C ARG A 39 3.14 7.95 12.35
N ASN A 40 1.82 7.99 12.54
CA ASN A 40 1.02 6.97 13.19
C ASN A 40 -0.33 6.80 12.46
N SER A 41 -0.32 6.14 11.31
CA SER A 41 -1.50 5.92 10.48
C SER A 41 -1.40 4.58 9.76
N GLY A 42 -2.16 4.38 8.70
CA GLY A 42 -2.11 3.18 7.89
C GLY A 42 -2.65 3.42 6.48
N GLY A 43 -2.43 2.45 5.63
CA GLY A 43 -2.91 2.49 4.25
C GLY A 43 -2.72 1.18 3.52
N ARG A 44 -3.25 1.15 2.31
CA ARG A 44 -3.18 -0.03 1.44
C ARG A 44 -1.84 -0.06 0.72
N LEU A 45 -1.16 -1.19 0.75
CA LEU A 45 0.07 -1.41 -0.02
C LEU A 45 -0.24 -1.41 -1.51
N ILE A 46 0.25 -0.41 -2.23
CA ILE A 46 -0.06 -0.26 -3.66
C ILE A 46 1.13 -0.49 -4.59
N ARG A 47 2.36 -0.40 -4.08
CA ARG A 47 3.56 -0.55 -4.89
C ARG A 47 4.73 -1.02 -4.06
N LYS A 48 5.60 -1.80 -4.70
CA LYS A 48 6.93 -2.17 -4.20
C LYS A 48 7.95 -1.80 -5.26
N GLU A 49 9.06 -1.20 -4.86
CA GLU A 49 10.15 -0.80 -5.73
C GLU A 49 11.44 -1.49 -5.27
N PRO A 50 12.13 -2.24 -6.14
CA PRO A 50 13.38 -2.88 -5.77
C PRO A 50 14.47 -1.85 -5.54
N ARG A 51 15.49 -2.27 -4.78
CA ARG A 51 16.75 -1.53 -4.65
C ARG A 51 17.29 -1.26 -6.06
N ARG A 52 17.66 0.00 -6.32
CA ARG A 52 18.21 0.41 -7.61
C ARG A 52 19.44 1.28 -7.44
N GLN A 53 20.33 1.21 -8.42
CA GLN A 53 21.50 2.08 -8.50
C GLN A 53 21.24 3.19 -9.52
N THR A 54 21.49 4.43 -9.14
CA THR A 54 21.43 5.60 -10.02
C THR A 54 22.77 6.31 -9.94
N GLY A 55 23.59 6.11 -10.98
CA GLY A 55 24.99 6.54 -10.97
C GLY A 55 25.72 5.94 -9.76
N ASN A 56 26.25 6.80 -8.89
CA ASN A 56 26.96 6.39 -7.67
C ASN A 56 26.03 6.30 -6.44
N VAL A 57 24.74 6.63 -6.58
CA VAL A 57 23.77 6.60 -5.48
C VAL A 57 23.04 5.27 -5.47
N THR A 58 23.09 4.58 -4.33
CA THR A 58 22.21 3.44 -4.06
C THR A 58 20.90 3.95 -3.49
N ILE A 59 19.79 3.63 -4.14
CA ILE A 59 18.44 3.85 -3.63
C ILE A 59 17.97 2.53 -3.02
N PRO A 60 17.68 2.48 -1.70
CA PRO A 60 17.20 1.27 -1.05
C PRO A 60 15.84 0.85 -1.61
N ALA A 61 15.46 -0.41 -1.37
CA ALA A 61 14.12 -0.87 -1.71
C ALA A 61 13.07 -0.03 -0.96
N ALA A 62 11.89 0.12 -1.55
CA ALA A 62 10.84 0.94 -0.98
C ALA A 62 9.46 0.35 -1.27
N PHE A 63 8.47 0.77 -0.51
CA PHE A 63 7.08 0.46 -0.79
C PHE A 63 6.20 1.69 -0.59
N THR A 64 5.08 1.73 -1.30
CA THR A 64 4.14 2.85 -1.25
C THR A 64 2.80 2.39 -0.70
N LEU A 65 2.27 3.15 0.26
CA LEU A 65 0.93 3.00 0.79
C LEU A 65 0.01 4.09 0.24
N HIS A 66 -1.21 3.72 -0.13
CA HIS A 66 -2.31 4.64 -0.32
C HIS A 66 -2.99 4.89 1.04
N ILE A 67 -2.89 6.10 1.57
CA ILE A 67 -3.33 6.49 2.92
C ILE A 67 -4.75 7.07 2.91
N GLY A 68 -5.21 7.60 1.78
CA GLY A 68 -6.57 8.08 1.64
C GLY A 68 -6.82 8.89 0.38
N ASP A 69 -8.11 9.12 0.14
CA ASP A 69 -8.67 9.90 -0.95
C ASP A 69 -9.28 11.19 -0.38
N TYR A 70 -8.90 12.35 -0.92
CA TYR A 70 -9.40 13.65 -0.49
C TYR A 70 -10.07 14.37 -1.66
N GLY A 71 -11.34 14.70 -1.55
CA GLY A 71 -12.06 15.44 -2.58
C GLY A 71 -13.54 15.62 -2.25
N ALA A 72 -14.13 16.69 -2.78
CA ALA A 72 -15.58 16.90 -2.77
C ALA A 72 -16.17 16.45 -4.11
N ALA A 73 -17.43 16.03 -4.12
CA ALA A 73 -18.11 15.59 -5.34
C ALA A 73 -17.98 16.66 -6.45
N GLY A 74 -17.34 16.30 -7.57
CA GLY A 74 -17.13 17.16 -8.74
C GLY A 74 -15.74 17.77 -8.88
N ILE A 75 -14.87 17.70 -7.87
CA ILE A 75 -13.44 18.05 -7.96
C ILE A 75 -12.64 16.73 -7.88
N GLY A 76 -11.59 16.62 -8.71
CA GLY A 76 -10.76 15.42 -8.77
C GLY A 76 -10.32 14.93 -7.40
N VAL A 77 -10.46 13.63 -7.15
CA VAL A 77 -10.04 12.98 -5.91
C VAL A 77 -8.51 13.01 -5.82
N LEU A 78 -7.98 13.73 -4.83
CA LEU A 78 -6.56 13.71 -4.49
C LEU A 78 -6.24 12.41 -3.73
N ARG A 79 -5.52 11.51 -4.38
CA ARG A 79 -4.96 10.32 -3.73
C ARG A 79 -3.71 10.69 -2.94
N VAL A 80 -3.68 10.38 -1.65
CA VAL A 80 -2.53 10.61 -0.79
C VAL A 80 -1.73 9.33 -0.66
N HIS A 81 -0.53 9.34 -1.24
CA HIS A 81 0.41 8.23 -1.19
C HIS A 81 1.58 8.55 -0.28
N ARG A 82 2.10 7.51 0.37
CA ARG A 82 3.32 7.63 1.17
C ARG A 82 4.27 6.48 0.89
N THR A 83 5.49 6.83 0.55
CA THR A 83 6.56 5.86 0.27
C THR A 83 7.50 5.75 1.46
N PHE A 84 7.83 4.51 1.81
CA PHE A 84 8.77 4.17 2.88
C PHE A 84 9.95 3.38 2.30
N SER A 85 11.17 3.76 2.70
CA SER A 85 12.35 2.92 2.51
C SER A 85 12.27 1.70 3.42
N VAL A 86 12.87 0.58 3.02
CA VAL A 86 13.12 -0.57 3.90
C VAL A 86 13.98 -0.22 5.13
N ASP A 87 14.71 0.89 5.07
CA ASP A 87 15.53 1.44 6.15
C ASP A 87 14.76 2.40 7.08
N SER A 88 13.42 2.49 6.96
CA SER A 88 12.61 3.38 7.79
C SER A 88 12.76 3.06 9.29
N ASP A 89 12.81 4.12 10.10
CA ASP A 89 12.81 4.09 11.57
C ASP A 89 11.44 3.72 12.19
N LEU A 90 10.39 3.59 11.38
CA LEU A 90 9.04 3.29 11.85
C LEU A 90 8.84 1.79 12.06
N SER A 91 7.90 1.49 12.93
CA SER A 91 7.35 0.15 13.07
C SER A 91 6.15 -0.04 12.14
N PHE A 92 6.00 -1.23 11.58
CA PHE A 92 4.92 -1.61 10.68
C PHE A 92 4.23 -2.88 11.15
N VAL A 93 2.94 -3.00 10.83
CA VAL A 93 2.11 -4.19 11.06
C VAL A 93 1.14 -4.37 9.89
N VAL A 94 1.08 -5.59 9.34
CA VAL A 94 0.02 -5.98 8.40
C VAL A 94 -1.25 -6.27 9.20
N VAL A 95 -2.29 -5.45 9.02
CA VAL A 95 -3.56 -5.62 9.74
C VAL A 95 -4.62 -6.33 8.91
N GLU A 96 -4.51 -6.31 7.59
CA GLU A 96 -5.40 -7.02 6.68
C GLU A 96 -4.61 -7.47 5.45
N ARG A 97 -4.96 -8.63 4.91
CA ARG A 97 -4.43 -9.16 3.65
C ARG A 97 -5.57 -9.31 2.64
N PRO A 98 -5.31 -9.14 1.34
CA PRO A 98 -6.31 -9.42 0.32
C PRO A 98 -6.78 -10.88 0.42
N ALA A 99 -8.07 -11.10 0.19
CA ALA A 99 -8.65 -12.43 0.23
C ALA A 99 -8.11 -13.31 -0.91
N VAL A 100 -7.97 -14.61 -0.65
CA VAL A 100 -7.66 -15.59 -1.71
C VAL A 100 -8.79 -15.57 -2.75
N GLY A 101 -8.43 -15.58 -4.03
CA GLY A 101 -9.36 -15.47 -5.16
C GLY A 101 -9.73 -14.02 -5.52
N ALA A 102 -9.37 -13.03 -4.70
CA ALA A 102 -9.53 -11.62 -5.05
C ALA A 102 -8.61 -11.25 -6.22
N ILE A 103 -9.05 -10.29 -7.04
CA ILE A 103 -8.30 -9.82 -8.21
C ILE A 103 -7.68 -8.46 -7.92
N ARG A 104 -6.35 -8.43 -7.89
CA ARG A 104 -5.56 -7.19 -7.91
C ARG A 104 -5.56 -6.63 -9.32
N ILE A 105 -5.87 -5.35 -9.43
CA ILE A 105 -5.82 -4.61 -10.69
C ILE A 105 -4.61 -3.69 -10.63
N LEU A 106 -3.59 -3.99 -11.42
CA LEU A 106 -2.39 -3.17 -11.57
C LEU A 106 -2.56 -2.21 -12.74
N SER A 107 -2.02 -0.99 -12.63
CA SER A 107 -2.11 0.05 -13.65
C SER A 107 -1.40 -0.31 -14.96
N ARG A 108 -0.37 -1.17 -14.89
CA ARG A 108 0.46 -1.66 -15.98
C ARG A 108 1.29 -2.87 -15.53
N ALA A 109 1.92 -3.55 -16.48
CA ALA A 109 2.93 -4.57 -16.19
C ALA A 109 4.28 -3.96 -15.71
N GLY A 110 5.06 -4.76 -14.98
CA GLY A 110 6.46 -4.49 -14.62
C GLY A 110 6.66 -3.71 -13.31
N ASP A 111 7.91 -3.33 -13.04
CA ASP A 111 8.36 -2.77 -11.74
C ASP A 111 7.74 -1.40 -11.39
N ARG A 112 7.13 -0.73 -12.36
CA ARG A 112 6.40 0.53 -12.16
C ARG A 112 4.89 0.33 -12.05
N SER A 113 4.45 -0.92 -11.92
CA SER A 113 3.06 -1.24 -11.65
C SER A 113 2.61 -0.62 -10.33
N GLU A 114 1.37 -0.16 -10.32
CA GLU A 114 0.70 0.35 -9.12
C GLU A 114 -0.63 -0.36 -9.01
N LEU A 115 -0.95 -0.90 -7.85
CA LEU A 115 -2.25 -1.44 -7.54
C LEU A 115 -3.27 -0.30 -7.48
N VAL A 116 -4.21 -0.32 -8.42
CA VAL A 116 -5.26 0.70 -8.52
C VAL A 116 -6.57 0.26 -7.88
N HIS A 117 -6.80 -1.05 -7.77
CA HIS A 117 -7.98 -1.62 -7.14
C HIS A 117 -7.77 -3.09 -6.72
N VAL A 118 -8.56 -3.56 -5.76
CA VAL A 118 -8.70 -4.98 -5.42
C VAL A 118 -10.18 -5.34 -5.51
N ALA A 119 -10.52 -6.14 -6.51
CA ALA A 119 -11.88 -6.64 -6.71
C ALA A 119 -12.06 -8.00 -6.04
N MET A 120 -13.30 -8.34 -5.67
CA MET A 120 -13.60 -9.62 -5.00
C MET A 120 -13.38 -10.83 -5.92
N ASP A 121 -13.58 -10.65 -7.23
CA ASP A 121 -13.45 -11.69 -8.24
C ASP A 121 -13.21 -11.06 -9.63
N ARG A 122 -13.09 -11.90 -10.66
CA ARG A 122 -12.82 -11.48 -12.04
C ARG A 122 -13.97 -10.72 -12.69
N ALA A 123 -15.21 -10.99 -12.31
CA ALA A 123 -16.38 -10.28 -12.86
C ALA A 123 -16.43 -8.85 -12.31
N ALA A 124 -16.22 -8.68 -11.01
CA ALA A 124 -16.09 -7.38 -10.36
C ALA A 124 -14.91 -6.58 -10.92
N ALA A 125 -13.76 -7.24 -11.18
CA ALA A 125 -12.62 -6.58 -11.79
C ALA A 125 -12.92 -6.04 -13.20
N ALA A 126 -13.61 -6.83 -14.02
CA ALA A 126 -14.01 -6.42 -15.37
C ALA A 126 -14.97 -5.22 -15.33
N ALA A 127 -15.99 -5.27 -14.47
CA ALA A 127 -16.94 -4.17 -14.30
C ALA A 127 -16.24 -2.88 -13.83
N TRP A 128 -15.27 -2.99 -12.92
CA TRP A 128 -14.49 -1.86 -12.46
C TRP A 128 -13.64 -1.25 -13.59
N LEU A 129 -12.96 -2.07 -14.40
CA LEU A 129 -12.14 -1.56 -15.51
C LEU A 129 -12.95 -0.79 -16.56
N THR A 130 -14.18 -1.24 -16.87
CA THR A 130 -15.07 -0.55 -17.81
C THR A 130 -15.36 0.90 -17.38
N SER A 131 -15.40 1.18 -16.07
CA SER A 131 -15.69 2.51 -15.53
C SER A 131 -14.47 3.39 -15.27
N HIS A 132 -13.25 2.83 -15.27
CA HIS A 132 -12.04 3.54 -14.82
C HIS A 132 -10.94 3.71 -15.90
N GLY A 133 -11.08 3.06 -17.07
CA GLY A 133 -10.29 3.41 -18.26
C GLY A 133 -8.80 3.04 -18.24
N TYR A 134 -8.36 2.14 -17.35
CA TYR A 134 -6.99 1.64 -17.31
C TYR A 134 -6.73 0.66 -18.46
N ARG A 135 -6.26 1.18 -19.60
CA ARG A 135 -6.04 0.41 -20.84
C ARG A 135 -4.97 -0.66 -20.73
N ASP A 136 -3.90 -0.36 -19.99
CA ASP A 136 -2.75 -1.26 -19.83
C ASP A 136 -2.88 -2.14 -18.57
N ALA A 137 -4.07 -2.22 -17.98
CA ALA A 137 -4.25 -2.89 -16.70
C ALA A 137 -3.91 -4.37 -16.75
N VAL A 138 -3.25 -4.85 -15.69
CA VAL A 138 -2.97 -6.27 -15.49
C VAL A 138 -3.80 -6.77 -14.32
N LEU A 139 -4.45 -7.93 -14.51
CA LEU A 139 -5.24 -8.59 -13.48
C LEU A 139 -4.44 -9.74 -12.89
N GLU A 140 -4.24 -9.71 -11.56
CA GLU A 140 -3.53 -10.74 -10.82
C GLU A 140 -4.41 -11.30 -9.71
N GLU A 141 -4.70 -12.60 -9.76
CA GLU A 141 -5.41 -13.29 -8.69
C GLU A 141 -4.51 -13.40 -7.44
N VAL A 142 -5.11 -13.30 -6.26
CA VAL A 142 -4.44 -13.54 -4.99
C VAL A 142 -4.50 -15.03 -4.68
N THR A 143 -3.35 -15.69 -4.67
CA THR A 143 -3.28 -17.14 -4.41
C THR A 143 -3.17 -17.44 -2.92
N ALA A 144 -3.46 -18.69 -2.54
CA ALA A 144 -3.38 -19.15 -1.15
C ALA A 144 -1.97 -19.03 -0.56
N ASP A 145 -0.94 -19.28 -1.37
CA ASP A 145 0.47 -19.20 -0.96
C ASP A 145 0.87 -17.74 -0.65
N GLU A 146 0.45 -16.78 -1.50
CA GLU A 146 0.71 -15.36 -1.27
C GLU A 146 -0.06 -14.79 -0.07
N ALA A 147 -1.30 -15.24 0.13
CA ALA A 147 -2.08 -14.86 1.31
C ALA A 147 -1.41 -15.38 2.60
N SER A 148 -0.75 -16.53 2.53
CA SER A 148 -0.05 -17.18 3.65
C SER A 148 1.37 -16.68 3.87
N ALA A 149 2.02 -16.09 2.86
CA ALA A 149 3.44 -15.71 2.81
C ALA A 149 3.91 -14.66 3.85
N GLY A 150 3.11 -14.31 4.86
CA GLY A 150 3.62 -13.58 6.03
C GLY A 150 2.87 -13.88 7.32
N ARG A 151 2.36 -15.12 7.47
CA ARG A 151 1.96 -15.69 8.77
C ARG A 151 3.15 -16.25 9.56
N ALA A 152 4.27 -16.55 8.93
CA ALA A 152 5.41 -17.24 9.54
C ALA A 152 6.28 -16.38 10.48
N ALA A 153 5.87 -15.13 10.77
CA ALA A 153 6.57 -14.25 11.70
C ALA A 153 5.54 -13.52 12.58
N ALA A 154 5.01 -14.23 13.56
CA ALA A 154 4.30 -13.68 14.72
C ALA A 154 4.99 -14.19 15.98
#